data_AF-A0A0E0IIE0-F1
#
_entry.id   AF-A0A0E0IIE0-F1
#
_cell.length_a   1.000
_cell.length_b   1.000
_cell.length_c   1.000
_cell.angle_alpha   90.00
_cell.angle_beta   90.00
_cell.angle_gamma   90.00
#
_symmetry.space_group_name_H-M   'P 1'
#
loop_
_entity.id
_entity.type
_entity.pdbx_description
1 polymer ?
#
loop_
_entity_poly.entity_id
_entity_poly.type
_entity_poly.pdbx_seq_one_letter_code
_entity_poly.pdbx_strand_id
1 'polypeptide(L)'
;MADARSTPESLPPAFLEFLQENGLDPMMYSMADTIPRYIRLKPGMEAQIPEIQSELKCHLDKVSWLPDFYAIPPQIYGIDAASGAAVLALDVQPGEHVLDLCAAPGAKLCMLADMLGGRGSLTGVDVAKHRLAACRTMLQKYSLGDCCRLFVADGTSFSILPVNSSLGSGEGSTCLKDNGSTLSEWTSKRSWKDRQKSKKARTAGSPHLTSTSEPELIYYGKHSGLVGLRKCDALRPSADDEAQTSGYDKVLVDAECTHDGSIKHIQKFEFWGWKTLDQRVLDAERTDDLHHLQLRLLTNGFKLLKTGGSLVYSTCSLTVAQNENVVQQFLCKHSSAELQKIDSADSWPCRSGSIFKTLRFDPATSQTSGLFVAKFTKLQI
;
A
#
# COMPACT_ATOMS: atom_id res chain seq x y z
N MET A 1 37.12 -17.92 1.47
CA MET A 1 36.06 -17.73 0.46
C MET A 1 35.64 -16.29 0.59
N ALA A 2 35.95 -15.48 -0.42
CA ALA A 2 35.86 -14.02 -0.34
C ALA A 2 34.38 -13.57 -0.43
N ASP A 3 33.99 -12.66 0.48
CA ASP A 3 32.74 -11.92 0.42
C ASP A 3 32.62 -11.20 -0.91
N ALA A 4 31.60 -11.54 -1.70
CA ALA A 4 31.19 -10.77 -2.85
C ALA A 4 30.44 -9.52 -2.35
N ARG A 5 31.20 -8.49 -1.98
CA ARG A 5 30.63 -7.15 -1.75
C ARG A 5 30.21 -6.60 -3.11
N SER A 6 28.96 -6.22 -3.27
CA SER A 6 28.49 -5.51 -4.46
C SER A 6 29.11 -4.11 -4.47
N THR A 7 30.27 -3.96 -5.11
CA THR A 7 30.85 -2.66 -5.42
C THR A 7 30.04 -2.00 -6.52
N PRO A 8 30.03 -0.65 -6.64
CA PRO A 8 29.38 0.06 -7.76
C PRO A 8 29.80 -0.46 -9.15
N GLU A 9 30.98 -1.07 -9.25
CA GLU A 9 31.52 -1.74 -10.43
C GLU A 9 30.73 -3.00 -10.83
N SER A 10 29.83 -3.52 -9.99
CA SER A 10 28.95 -4.66 -10.31
C SER A 10 27.64 -4.26 -11.02
N LEU A 11 27.30 -2.97 -11.05
CA LEU A 11 26.08 -2.47 -11.70
C LEU A 11 26.26 -2.39 -13.24
N PRO A 12 25.22 -2.73 -14.03
CA PRO A 12 25.30 -2.60 -15.48
C PRO A 12 25.52 -1.15 -15.95
N PRO A 13 26.30 -0.90 -17.02
CA PRO A 13 26.52 0.44 -17.55
C PRO A 13 25.23 1.22 -17.86
N ALA A 14 24.23 0.56 -18.44
CA ALA A 14 22.93 1.18 -18.72
C ALA A 14 22.19 1.64 -17.46
N PHE A 15 22.35 0.90 -16.34
CA PHE A 15 21.78 1.31 -15.06
C PHE A 15 22.56 2.48 -14.46
N LEU A 16 23.89 2.51 -14.58
CA LEU A 16 24.70 3.66 -14.14
C LEU A 16 24.34 4.94 -14.90
N GLU A 17 24.13 4.84 -16.21
CA GLU A 17 23.67 5.96 -17.05
C GLU A 17 22.29 6.45 -16.60
N PHE A 18 21.33 5.54 -16.41
CA PHE A 18 20.02 5.86 -15.85
C PHE A 18 20.10 6.58 -14.49
N LEU A 19 20.96 6.11 -13.58
CA LEU A 19 21.15 6.75 -12.28
C LEU A 19 21.69 8.16 -12.44
N GLN A 20 22.69 8.34 -13.32
CA GLN A 20 23.27 9.65 -13.61
C GLN A 20 22.24 10.62 -14.21
N GLU A 21 21.42 10.17 -15.17
CA GLU A 21 20.34 10.97 -15.78
C GLU A 21 19.29 11.41 -14.75
N ASN A 22 19.04 10.59 -13.73
CA ASN A 22 18.10 10.88 -12.65
C ASN A 22 18.75 11.58 -11.44
N GLY A 23 20.05 11.93 -11.51
CA GLY A 23 20.78 12.57 -10.42
C GLY A 23 20.90 11.70 -9.16
N LEU A 24 20.96 10.39 -9.34
CA LEU A 24 21.08 9.39 -8.28
C LEU A 24 22.54 8.94 -8.16
N ASP A 25 23.06 8.93 -6.93
CA ASP A 25 24.42 8.46 -6.66
C ASP A 25 24.44 6.91 -6.68
N PRO A 26 25.21 6.27 -7.59
CA PRO A 26 25.32 4.81 -7.64
C PRO A 26 25.81 4.17 -6.34
N MET A 27 26.56 4.91 -5.51
CA MET A 27 27.04 4.43 -4.22
C MET A 27 25.89 3.98 -3.31
N MET A 28 24.70 4.54 -3.47
CA MET A 28 23.53 4.18 -2.66
C MET A 28 23.19 2.68 -2.73
N TYR A 29 23.50 2.00 -3.84
CA TYR A 29 23.25 0.56 -3.99
C TYR A 29 24.33 -0.32 -3.36
N SER A 30 25.51 0.25 -3.08
CA SER A 30 26.57 -0.43 -2.32
C SER A 30 26.36 -0.37 -0.81
N MET A 31 25.40 0.45 -0.34
CA MET A 31 25.08 0.65 1.08
C MET A 31 24.18 -0.44 1.69
N ALA A 32 23.87 -1.52 0.95
CA ALA A 32 22.91 -2.53 1.37
C ALA A 32 23.18 -3.12 2.77
N ASP A 33 24.45 -3.35 3.09
CA ASP A 33 24.89 -3.93 4.37
C ASP A 33 24.95 -2.89 5.51
N THR A 34 24.89 -1.61 5.17
CA THR A 34 24.92 -0.50 6.14
C THR A 34 23.54 -0.04 6.56
N ILE A 35 22.50 -0.33 5.76
CA ILE A 35 21.12 0.02 6.08
C ILE A 35 20.59 -0.94 7.15
N PRO A 36 20.16 -0.41 8.32
CA PRO A 36 19.56 -1.25 9.35
C PRO A 36 18.31 -1.95 8.81
N ARG A 37 18.02 -3.14 9.36
CA ARG A 37 16.66 -3.68 9.25
C ARG A 37 15.80 -3.02 10.31
N TYR A 38 14.50 -2.97 10.05
CA TYR A 38 13.55 -2.41 10.98
C TYR A 38 12.42 -3.39 11.25
N ILE A 39 11.97 -3.43 12.50
CA ILE A 39 10.67 -3.98 12.87
C ILE A 39 9.81 -2.88 13.47
N ARG A 40 8.51 -3.10 13.38
CA ARG A 40 7.53 -2.31 14.10
C ARG A 40 6.93 -3.19 15.20
N LEU A 41 6.89 -2.68 16.42
CA LEU A 41 6.12 -3.27 17.52
C LEU A 41 4.71 -2.69 17.54
N LYS A 42 3.77 -3.37 18.21
CA LYS A 42 2.47 -2.75 18.46
C LYS A 42 2.63 -1.58 19.45
N PRO A 43 1.80 -0.53 19.35
CA PRO A 43 1.80 0.54 20.35
C PRO A 43 1.59 -0.03 21.76
N GLY A 44 2.34 0.49 22.75
CA GLY A 44 2.23 0.08 24.15
C GLY A 44 3.06 -1.17 24.54
N MET A 45 3.89 -1.68 23.63
CA MET A 45 4.75 -2.85 23.87
C MET A 45 6.12 -2.49 24.46
N GLU A 46 6.37 -1.23 24.82
CA GLU A 46 7.67 -0.76 25.28
C GLU A 46 8.14 -1.48 26.55
N ALA A 47 7.23 -1.81 27.46
CA ALA A 47 7.55 -2.56 28.68
C ALA A 47 8.05 -3.99 28.41
N GLN A 48 7.72 -4.55 27.24
CA GLN A 48 8.10 -5.92 26.85
C GLN A 48 9.40 -5.97 26.04
N ILE A 49 10.00 -4.81 25.72
CA ILE A 49 11.26 -4.74 24.96
C ILE A 49 12.37 -5.65 25.53
N PRO A 50 12.63 -5.69 26.85
CA PRO A 50 13.69 -6.57 27.38
C PRO A 50 13.45 -8.06 27.11
N GLU A 51 12.19 -8.50 27.19
CA GLU A 51 11.79 -9.88 26.89
C GLU A 51 11.94 -10.18 25.40
N ILE A 52 11.47 -9.28 24.53
CA ILE A 52 11.58 -9.41 23.07
C ILE A 52 13.05 -9.45 22.63
N GLN A 53 13.92 -8.61 23.20
CA GLN A 53 15.36 -8.62 22.92
C GLN A 53 16.00 -9.96 23.31
N SER A 54 15.59 -10.54 24.44
CA SER A 54 16.03 -11.86 24.88
C SER A 54 15.59 -12.97 23.92
N GLU A 55 14.34 -12.93 23.45
CA GLU A 55 13.81 -13.91 22.49
C GLU A 55 14.47 -13.82 21.12
N LEU A 56 14.58 -12.60 20.57
CA LEU A 56 15.19 -12.34 19.27
C LEU A 56 16.72 -12.48 19.29
N LYS A 57 17.33 -12.50 20.49
CA LYS A 57 18.78 -12.53 20.71
C LYS A 57 19.49 -11.37 20.01
N CYS A 58 18.86 -10.19 20.01
CA CYS A 58 19.42 -8.98 19.42
C CYS A 58 19.01 -7.73 20.20
N HIS A 59 19.78 -6.65 20.01
CA HIS A 59 19.38 -5.34 20.52
C HIS A 59 18.28 -4.73 19.63
N LEU A 60 17.40 -3.94 20.26
CA LEU A 60 16.36 -3.15 19.58
C LEU A 60 16.67 -1.67 19.73
N ASP A 61 17.17 -1.05 18.67
CA ASP A 61 17.53 0.37 18.67
C ASP A 61 16.34 1.22 18.24
N LYS A 62 15.78 2.02 19.16
CA LYS A 62 14.60 2.85 18.86
C LYS A 62 14.87 3.83 17.72
N VAL A 63 13.97 3.86 16.74
CA VAL A 63 13.99 4.87 15.66
C VAL A 63 13.35 6.15 16.19
N SER A 64 14.15 7.17 16.46
CA SER A 64 13.72 8.39 17.17
C SER A 64 12.62 9.18 16.45
N TRP A 65 12.64 9.18 15.12
CA TRP A 65 11.72 9.94 14.27
C TRP A 65 10.47 9.15 13.88
N LEU A 66 10.40 7.86 14.23
CA LEU A 66 9.30 6.98 13.83
C LEU A 66 8.80 6.15 15.04
N PRO A 67 7.61 6.46 15.59
CA PRO A 67 7.06 5.73 16.74
C PRO A 67 6.90 4.24 16.46
N ASP A 68 7.09 3.42 17.50
CA ASP A 68 7.01 1.97 17.48
C ASP A 68 8.01 1.22 16.57
N PHE A 69 8.94 1.93 15.92
CA PHE A 69 9.96 1.32 15.07
C PHE A 69 11.29 1.14 15.81
N TYR A 70 11.93 0.01 15.53
CA TYR A 70 13.21 -0.38 16.10
C TYR A 70 14.11 -0.94 15.01
N ALA A 71 15.34 -0.46 14.97
CA ALA A 71 16.40 -1.04 14.14
C ALA A 71 16.91 -2.34 14.76
N ILE A 72 17.21 -3.30 13.89
CA ILE A 72 17.66 -4.66 14.21
C ILE A 72 18.73 -5.13 13.24
N PRO A 73 19.50 -6.17 13.61
CA PRO A 73 20.43 -6.84 12.71
C PRO A 73 19.75 -7.42 11.45
N PRO A 74 20.50 -7.65 10.36
CA PRO A 74 19.93 -8.00 9.05
C PRO A 74 19.25 -9.37 8.96
N GLN A 75 19.41 -10.24 9.97
CA GLN A 75 18.88 -11.61 9.99
C GLN A 75 17.37 -11.70 10.30
N ILE A 76 16.76 -10.61 10.76
CA ILE A 76 15.34 -10.57 11.13
C ILE A 76 14.53 -9.85 10.04
N TYR A 77 13.36 -10.39 9.71
CA TYR A 77 12.44 -9.82 8.73
C TYR A 77 11.50 -8.80 9.39
N GLY A 78 11.35 -7.64 8.75
CA GLY A 78 10.40 -6.61 9.16
C GLY A 78 10.02 -5.67 8.01
N ILE A 79 9.52 -4.48 8.34
CA ILE A 79 9.05 -3.46 7.41
C ILE A 79 10.05 -2.30 7.39
N ASP A 80 10.36 -1.77 6.20
CA ASP A 80 11.26 -0.61 6.07
C ASP A 80 10.67 0.65 6.75
N ALA A 81 11.49 1.42 7.45
CA ALA A 81 11.03 2.58 8.22
C ALA A 81 10.39 3.67 7.33
N ALA A 82 10.87 3.87 6.10
CA ALA A 82 10.23 4.81 5.19
C ALA A 82 8.80 4.38 4.85
N SER A 83 8.54 3.08 4.71
CA SER A 83 7.18 2.57 4.51
C SER A 83 6.25 2.88 5.69
N GLY A 84 6.79 2.92 6.92
CA GLY A 84 6.06 3.40 8.10
C GLY A 84 5.78 4.91 8.03
N ALA A 85 6.73 5.70 7.54
CA ALA A 85 6.57 7.15 7.35
C ALA A 85 5.40 7.48 6.41
N ALA A 86 5.24 6.75 5.30
CA ALA A 86 4.10 6.92 4.39
C ALA A 86 2.75 6.67 5.08
N VAL A 87 2.68 5.68 5.98
CA VAL A 87 1.47 5.41 6.76
C VAL A 87 1.21 6.52 7.79
N LEU A 88 2.25 6.99 8.49
CA LEU A 88 2.10 8.12 9.43
C LEU A 88 1.75 9.44 8.74
N ALA A 89 2.21 9.67 7.51
CA ALA A 89 1.85 10.86 6.74
C ALA A 89 0.34 10.96 6.50
N LEU A 90 -0.35 9.81 6.42
CA LEU A 90 -1.80 9.76 6.24
C LEU A 90 -2.56 10.27 7.48
N ASP A 91 -1.94 10.18 8.65
CA ASP A 91 -2.47 10.66 9.93
C ASP A 91 -3.89 10.12 10.20
N VAL A 92 -3.97 8.79 10.30
CA VAL A 92 -5.23 8.06 10.53
C VAL A 92 -5.64 8.16 11.98
N GLN A 93 -6.93 8.45 12.20
CA GLN A 93 -7.55 8.57 13.51
C GLN A 93 -8.57 7.44 13.76
N PRO A 94 -8.70 6.93 15.01
CA PRO A 94 -9.71 5.94 15.33
C PRO A 94 -11.13 6.40 15.00
N GLY A 95 -11.89 5.57 14.29
CA GLY A 95 -13.25 5.91 13.84
C GLY A 95 -13.34 6.30 12.36
N GLU A 96 -12.21 6.59 11.72
CA GLU A 96 -12.17 6.91 10.28
C GLU A 96 -12.36 5.68 9.39
N HIS A 97 -12.82 5.93 8.17
CA HIS A 97 -12.92 4.99 7.08
C HIS A 97 -11.71 5.12 6.16
N VAL A 98 -10.90 4.08 6.12
CA VAL A 98 -9.61 4.07 5.43
C VAL A 98 -9.62 3.09 4.25
N LEU A 99 -9.02 3.50 3.14
CA LEU A 99 -8.77 2.66 1.97
C LEU A 99 -7.28 2.51 1.74
N ASP A 100 -6.81 1.28 1.60
CA ASP A 100 -5.50 0.95 1.04
C ASP A 100 -5.73 0.30 -0.33
N LEU A 101 -5.43 1.05 -1.41
CA LEU A 101 -5.80 0.69 -2.77
C LEU A 101 -4.83 -0.34 -3.40
N CYS A 102 -3.69 -0.56 -2.77
CA CYS A 102 -2.63 -1.48 -3.21
C CYS A 102 -2.08 -2.26 -2.00
N ALA A 103 -2.98 -2.96 -1.31
CA ALA A 103 -2.77 -3.38 0.07
C ALA A 103 -1.77 -4.53 0.28
N ALA A 104 -1.52 -5.36 -0.73
CA ALA A 104 -0.71 -6.56 -0.52
C ALA A 104 0.79 -6.24 -0.60
N PRO A 105 1.65 -6.85 0.24
CA PRO A 105 1.41 -8.03 1.07
C PRO A 105 0.80 -7.77 2.45
N GLY A 106 0.52 -6.50 2.83
CA GLY A 106 -0.28 -6.18 4.00
C GLY A 106 0.43 -5.50 5.18
N ALA A 107 1.72 -5.18 5.07
CA ALA A 107 2.45 -4.57 6.19
C ALA A 107 1.93 -3.15 6.52
N LYS A 108 1.72 -2.30 5.51
CA LYS A 108 1.10 -0.97 5.65
C LYS A 108 -0.37 -1.10 6.11
N LEU A 109 -1.14 -2.01 5.51
CA LEU A 109 -2.50 -2.32 5.94
C LEU A 109 -2.59 -2.71 7.43
N CYS A 110 -1.69 -3.58 7.91
CA CYS A 110 -1.65 -3.94 9.34
C CYS A 110 -1.34 -2.72 10.22
N MET A 111 -0.43 -1.86 9.80
CA MET A 111 -0.12 -0.63 10.53
C MET A 111 -1.33 0.32 10.56
N LEU A 112 -2.07 0.48 9.46
CA LEU A 112 -3.33 1.23 9.41
C LEU A 112 -4.39 0.63 10.35
N ALA A 113 -4.50 -0.71 10.38
CA ALA A 113 -5.44 -1.41 11.25
C ALA A 113 -5.11 -1.22 12.75
N ASP A 114 -3.83 -1.23 13.11
CA ASP A 114 -3.38 -0.91 14.46
C ASP A 114 -3.78 0.52 14.86
N MET A 115 -3.55 1.50 13.97
CA MET A 115 -3.88 2.91 14.23
C MET A 115 -5.38 3.17 14.41
N LEU A 116 -6.24 2.44 13.70
CA LEU A 116 -7.69 2.53 13.85
C LEU A 116 -8.21 2.00 15.20
N GLY A 117 -7.45 1.13 15.87
CA GLY A 117 -7.79 0.63 17.20
C GLY A 117 -9.16 -0.06 17.30
N GLY A 118 -9.62 -0.68 16.20
CA GLY A 118 -10.92 -1.36 16.14
C GLY A 118 -12.14 -0.44 16.03
N ARG A 119 -11.95 0.86 15.75
CA ARG A 119 -13.03 1.81 15.44
C ARG A 119 -12.91 2.30 14.00
N GLY A 120 -14.04 2.46 13.31
CA GLY A 120 -14.06 2.81 11.88
C GLY A 120 -13.99 1.57 11.00
N SER A 121 -13.46 1.71 9.78
CA SER A 121 -13.34 0.58 8.85
C SER A 121 -12.10 0.67 7.99
N LEU A 122 -11.48 -0.47 7.68
CA LEU A 122 -10.34 -0.55 6.78
C LEU A 122 -10.67 -1.41 5.56
N THR A 123 -10.54 -0.84 4.37
CA THR A 123 -10.67 -1.57 3.10
C THR A 123 -9.31 -1.76 2.47
N GLY A 124 -8.91 -3.00 2.21
CA GLY A 124 -7.72 -3.33 1.43
C GLY A 124 -8.08 -3.88 0.06
N VAL A 125 -7.46 -3.35 -0.99
CA VAL A 125 -7.68 -3.77 -2.38
C VAL A 125 -6.35 -4.19 -3.00
N ASP A 126 -6.34 -5.30 -3.73
CA ASP A 126 -5.17 -5.70 -4.52
C ASP A 126 -5.58 -6.64 -5.65
N VAL A 127 -4.95 -6.52 -6.82
CA VAL A 127 -5.24 -7.38 -7.97
C VAL A 127 -4.70 -8.81 -7.78
N ALA A 128 -3.62 -8.97 -7.00
CA ALA A 128 -2.94 -10.24 -6.78
C ALA A 128 -3.55 -11.00 -5.60
N LYS A 129 -4.57 -11.81 -5.88
CA LYS A 129 -5.25 -12.68 -4.90
C LYS A 129 -4.34 -13.46 -3.95
N HIS A 130 -3.22 -13.98 -4.45
CA HIS A 130 -2.27 -14.74 -3.64
C HIS A 130 -1.50 -13.86 -2.64
N ARG A 131 -1.11 -12.64 -3.04
CA ARG A 131 -0.49 -11.65 -2.14
C ARG A 131 -1.51 -11.17 -1.10
N LEU A 132 -2.75 -10.90 -1.52
CA LEU A 132 -3.81 -10.46 -0.61
C LEU A 132 -4.23 -11.56 0.39
N ALA A 133 -4.09 -12.83 0.01
CA ALA A 133 -4.26 -13.94 0.95
C ALA A 133 -3.18 -13.96 2.05
N ALA A 134 -1.95 -13.52 1.77
CA ALA A 134 -0.91 -13.35 2.78
C ALA A 134 -1.25 -12.19 3.73
N CYS A 135 -1.78 -11.08 3.20
CA CYS A 135 -2.30 -9.96 3.99
C CYS A 135 -3.39 -10.43 4.97
N ARG A 136 -4.37 -11.23 4.52
CA ARG A 136 -5.37 -11.85 5.41
C ARG A 136 -4.73 -12.66 6.53
N THR A 137 -3.72 -13.48 6.22
CA THR A 137 -3.01 -14.27 7.23
C THR A 137 -2.34 -13.37 8.27
N MET A 138 -1.75 -12.24 7.87
CA MET A 138 -1.18 -11.26 8.80
C MET A 138 -2.24 -10.62 9.70
N LEU A 139 -3.37 -10.17 9.13
CA LEU A 139 -4.48 -9.60 9.90
C LEU A 139 -5.01 -10.59 10.96
N GLN A 140 -5.12 -11.87 10.60
CA GLN A 140 -5.57 -12.91 11.53
C GLN A 140 -4.51 -13.21 12.60
N LYS A 141 -3.24 -13.36 12.20
CA LYS A 141 -2.13 -13.65 13.11
C LYS A 141 -1.97 -12.57 14.18
N TYR A 142 -2.16 -11.31 13.82
CA TYR A 142 -2.02 -10.18 14.73
C TYR A 142 -3.34 -9.68 15.32
N SER A 143 -4.47 -10.37 15.07
CA SER A 143 -5.79 -9.98 15.58
C SER A 143 -6.20 -8.53 15.21
N LEU A 144 -5.92 -8.13 13.97
CA LEU A 144 -6.20 -6.78 13.45
C LEU A 144 -7.37 -6.74 12.46
N GLY A 145 -7.93 -7.90 12.14
CA GLY A 145 -8.86 -8.05 11.03
C GLY A 145 -10.31 -7.64 11.31
N ASP A 146 -10.69 -7.34 12.55
CA ASP A 146 -12.10 -7.18 12.95
C ASP A 146 -12.85 -6.09 12.18
N CYS A 147 -12.21 -4.95 11.91
CA CYS A 147 -12.79 -3.85 11.14
C CYS A 147 -12.35 -3.85 9.66
N CYS A 148 -11.64 -4.90 9.23
CA CYS A 148 -11.06 -4.98 7.89
C CYS A 148 -11.99 -5.69 6.91
N ARG A 149 -11.91 -5.31 5.63
CA ARG A 149 -12.46 -6.05 4.49
C ARG A 149 -11.48 -6.01 3.33
N LEU A 150 -11.29 -7.16 2.66
CA LEU A 150 -10.30 -7.32 1.58
C LEU A 150 -10.95 -7.70 0.27
N PHE A 151 -10.62 -6.96 -0.78
CA PHE A 151 -11.13 -7.16 -2.14
C PHE A 151 -10.00 -7.51 -3.11
N VAL A 152 -10.20 -8.58 -3.87
CA VAL A 152 -9.43 -8.80 -5.09
C VAL A 152 -10.10 -8.02 -6.22
N ALA A 153 -9.47 -6.95 -6.66
CA ALA A 153 -9.98 -6.08 -7.72
C ALA A 153 -8.83 -5.26 -8.35
N ASP A 154 -9.10 -4.69 -9.53
CA ASP A 154 -8.26 -3.66 -10.12
C ASP A 154 -8.47 -2.33 -9.37
N GLY A 155 -7.41 -1.84 -8.71
CA GLY A 155 -7.45 -0.59 -7.95
C GLY A 155 -7.76 0.64 -8.82
N THR A 156 -7.52 0.59 -10.13
CA THR A 156 -7.82 1.70 -11.04
C THR A 156 -9.30 1.88 -11.32
N SER A 157 -10.13 0.89 -11.02
CA SER A 157 -11.57 0.89 -11.26
C SER A 157 -12.40 0.45 -10.05
N PHE A 158 -11.77 0.24 -8.90
CA PHE A 158 -12.46 -0.12 -7.66
C PHE A 158 -13.42 1.00 -7.24
N SER A 159 -14.62 0.66 -6.79
CA SER A 159 -15.68 1.65 -6.57
C SER A 159 -16.62 1.31 -5.41
N ILE A 160 -16.17 0.54 -4.42
CA ILE A 160 -17.00 0.19 -3.25
C ILE A 160 -16.64 1.14 -2.10
N LEU A 161 -17.63 1.85 -1.56
CA LEU A 161 -17.49 2.81 -0.46
C LEU A 161 -17.55 2.14 0.92
N PRO A 162 -17.04 2.78 1.98
CA PRO A 162 -17.16 2.28 3.35
C PRO A 162 -18.62 2.02 3.73
N VAL A 163 -18.83 1.07 4.65
CA VAL A 163 -20.16 0.82 5.20
C VAL A 163 -20.43 1.88 6.26
N ASN A 164 -21.37 2.78 6.00
CA ASN A 164 -21.82 3.76 6.97
C ASN A 164 -22.90 3.16 7.87
N SER A 165 -22.75 3.28 9.19
CA SER A 165 -23.76 2.86 10.18
C SER A 165 -25.08 3.64 10.06
N SER A 166 -25.08 4.78 9.35
CA SER A 166 -26.25 5.63 9.10
C SER A 166 -27.10 5.19 7.91
N LEU A 167 -26.70 4.18 7.13
CA LEU A 167 -27.54 3.62 6.08
C LEU A 167 -28.57 2.64 6.68
N GLY A 168 -29.47 3.18 7.48
CA GLY A 168 -30.70 2.50 7.85
C GLY A 168 -31.50 2.21 6.60
N SER A 169 -31.82 0.92 6.39
CA SER A 169 -33.04 0.44 5.70
C SER A 169 -33.60 1.37 4.62
N GLY A 170 -32.82 1.64 3.57
CA GLY A 170 -33.29 2.34 2.39
C GLY A 170 -33.94 1.32 1.45
N GLU A 171 -35.27 1.32 1.38
CA GLU A 171 -36.02 0.60 0.35
C GLU A 171 -35.62 1.11 -1.05
N GLY A 172 -35.43 0.18 -1.99
CA GLY A 172 -35.37 0.50 -3.42
C GLY A 172 -33.97 0.50 -4.05
N SER A 173 -33.40 -0.67 -4.28
CA SER A 173 -32.55 -0.89 -5.45
C SER A 173 -32.75 -2.31 -5.96
N THR A 174 -33.34 -2.43 -7.15
CA THR A 174 -33.57 -3.70 -7.84
C THR A 174 -32.26 -4.21 -8.44
N CYS A 175 -31.43 -4.87 -7.63
CA CYS A 175 -30.35 -5.71 -8.15
C CYS A 175 -30.92 -7.06 -8.60
N LEU A 176 -30.88 -7.30 -9.90
CA LEU A 176 -31.33 -8.55 -10.51
C LEU A 176 -30.36 -9.70 -10.17
N LYS A 177 -30.92 -10.80 -9.64
CA LYS A 177 -30.33 -12.14 -9.40
C LYS A 177 -29.33 -12.29 -8.25
N ASP A 178 -29.64 -11.80 -7.05
CA ASP A 178 -29.07 -12.38 -5.83
C ASP A 178 -30.19 -12.91 -4.93
N ASN A 179 -30.01 -14.10 -4.33
CA ASN A 179 -31.02 -14.78 -3.51
C ASN A 179 -31.26 -14.09 -2.15
N GLY A 180 -30.98 -12.78 -2.04
CA GLY A 180 -31.11 -12.03 -0.79
C GLY A 180 -30.23 -12.56 0.34
N SER A 181 -29.15 -13.29 0.03
CA SER A 181 -28.34 -13.89 1.08
C SER A 181 -27.57 -12.83 1.87
N THR A 182 -27.86 -12.77 3.16
CA THR A 182 -27.15 -11.95 4.14
C THR A 182 -25.75 -12.50 4.39
N LEU A 183 -24.78 -11.61 4.58
CA LEU A 183 -23.43 -11.97 4.99
C LEU A 183 -23.43 -12.41 6.47
N SER A 184 -23.15 -13.68 6.72
CA SER A 184 -22.89 -14.21 8.07
C SER A 184 -21.49 -13.82 8.55
N GLU A 185 -21.12 -14.17 9.78
CA GLU A 185 -19.70 -14.08 10.19
C GLU A 185 -18.79 -14.83 9.21
N TRP A 186 -17.66 -14.22 8.86
CA TRP A 186 -16.73 -14.79 7.89
C TRP A 186 -16.12 -16.09 8.44
N THR A 187 -16.03 -17.11 7.58
CA THR A 187 -15.34 -18.36 7.91
C THR A 187 -14.33 -18.73 6.82
N SER A 188 -13.25 -19.42 7.22
CA SER A 188 -12.24 -19.92 6.27
C SER A 188 -12.76 -21.09 5.40
N LYS A 189 -13.88 -21.70 5.80
CA LYS A 189 -14.48 -22.85 5.11
C LYS A 189 -15.23 -22.36 3.86
N ARG A 190 -14.62 -22.55 2.70
CA ARG A 190 -15.29 -22.35 1.41
C ARG A 190 -16.50 -23.27 1.29
N SER A 191 -17.65 -22.71 0.89
CA SER A 191 -18.83 -23.50 0.56
C SER A 191 -18.53 -24.50 -0.55
N TRP A 192 -19.23 -25.62 -0.56
CA TRP A 192 -19.16 -26.61 -1.64
C TRP A 192 -19.37 -25.98 -3.02
N LYS A 193 -20.28 -25.01 -3.12
CA LYS A 193 -20.56 -24.25 -4.35
C LYS A 193 -19.36 -23.41 -4.81
N ASP A 194 -18.65 -22.77 -3.88
CA ASP A 194 -17.44 -21.99 -4.19
C ASP A 194 -16.29 -22.88 -4.67
N ARG A 195 -16.18 -24.09 -4.09
CA ARG A 195 -15.21 -25.10 -4.53
C ARG A 195 -15.51 -25.56 -5.95
N GLN A 196 -16.78 -25.78 -6.30
CA GLN A 196 -17.19 -26.14 -7.66
C GLN A 196 -16.95 -25.01 -8.67
N LYS A 197 -17.28 -23.76 -8.33
CA LYS A 197 -17.01 -22.58 -9.19
C LYS A 197 -15.51 -22.40 -9.43
N SER A 198 -14.70 -22.56 -8.39
CA SER A 198 -13.23 -22.52 -8.48
C SER A 198 -12.65 -23.66 -9.34
N LYS A 199 -13.20 -24.88 -9.24
CA LYS A 199 -12.81 -26.01 -10.11
C LYS A 199 -13.13 -25.71 -11.57
N LYS A 200 -14.35 -25.23 -11.85
CA LYS A 200 -14.79 -24.89 -13.21
C LYS A 200 -13.95 -23.78 -13.85
N ALA A 201 -13.56 -22.75 -13.08
CA ALA A 201 -12.66 -21.69 -13.54
C ALA A 201 -11.24 -22.20 -13.85
N ARG A 202 -10.73 -23.17 -13.08
CA ARG A 202 -9.42 -23.81 -13.36
C ARG A 202 -9.43 -24.68 -14.62
N THR A 203 -10.55 -25.34 -14.91
CA THR A 203 -10.70 -26.18 -16.12
C THR A 203 -10.90 -25.35 -17.39
N ALA A 204 -11.39 -24.11 -17.26
CA ALA A 204 -11.69 -23.24 -18.41
C ALA A 204 -10.50 -22.46 -18.97
N GLY A 205 -9.27 -22.66 -18.45
CA GLY A 205 -8.03 -22.13 -19.03
C GLY A 205 -8.10 -20.67 -19.48
N SER A 206 -8.20 -19.72 -18.53
CA SER A 206 -7.83 -18.32 -18.82
C SER A 206 -7.02 -17.70 -17.66
N PRO A 207 -5.82 -17.15 -17.95
CA PRO A 207 -4.96 -16.40 -17.05
C PRO A 207 -5.21 -14.88 -17.17
N HIS A 208 -4.79 -14.10 -16.16
CA HIS A 208 -4.99 -12.65 -16.02
C HIS A 208 -6.44 -12.17 -15.82
N LEU A 209 -6.67 -11.44 -14.71
CA LEU A 209 -7.89 -10.65 -14.53
C LEU A 209 -7.93 -9.59 -15.64
N THR A 210 -8.86 -9.71 -16.57
CA THR A 210 -9.24 -8.61 -17.47
C THR A 210 -9.86 -7.49 -16.62
N SER A 211 -9.70 -6.23 -17.01
CA SER A 211 -10.08 -5.02 -16.25
C SER A 211 -11.59 -4.83 -15.98
N THR A 212 -12.39 -5.88 -16.17
CA THR A 212 -13.86 -5.88 -16.11
C THR A 212 -14.43 -6.92 -15.14
N SER A 213 -13.61 -7.55 -14.30
CA SER A 213 -14.11 -8.49 -13.29
C SER A 213 -14.66 -7.75 -12.06
N GLU A 214 -15.87 -8.12 -11.63
CA GLU A 214 -16.45 -7.63 -10.37
C GLU A 214 -15.51 -7.87 -9.17
N PRO A 215 -15.40 -6.91 -8.22
CA PRO A 215 -14.59 -7.07 -7.02
C PRO A 215 -14.93 -8.34 -6.23
N GLU A 216 -13.94 -9.17 -5.93
CA GLU A 216 -14.13 -10.36 -5.12
C GLU A 216 -13.80 -10.08 -3.65
N LEU A 217 -14.82 -10.05 -2.77
CA LEU A 217 -14.63 -9.97 -1.32
C LEU A 217 -14.08 -11.31 -0.79
N ILE A 218 -12.82 -11.33 -0.35
CA ILE A 218 -12.13 -12.56 0.11
C ILE A 218 -12.01 -12.67 1.63
N TYR A 219 -12.18 -11.56 2.36
CA TYR A 219 -12.11 -11.49 3.80
C TYR A 219 -12.92 -10.31 4.32
N TYR A 220 -13.58 -10.49 5.46
CA TYR A 220 -14.15 -9.40 6.24
C TYR A 220 -14.19 -9.79 7.71
N GLY A 221 -13.85 -8.86 8.60
CA GLY A 221 -13.92 -9.06 10.03
C GLY A 221 -15.33 -8.92 10.60
N LYS A 222 -15.49 -9.34 11.85
CA LYS A 222 -16.78 -9.31 12.57
C LYS A 222 -17.37 -7.91 12.69
N HIS A 223 -16.52 -6.90 12.86
CA HIS A 223 -16.89 -5.49 13.04
C HIS A 223 -16.62 -4.64 11.79
N SER A 224 -16.51 -5.26 10.61
CA SER A 224 -16.31 -4.58 9.33
C SER A 224 -17.55 -3.84 8.82
N GLY A 225 -18.67 -3.93 9.53
CA GLY A 225 -19.98 -3.44 9.12
C GLY A 225 -20.71 -4.37 8.14
N LEU A 226 -20.09 -5.46 7.70
CA LEU A 226 -20.67 -6.34 6.66
C LEU A 226 -21.57 -7.44 7.20
N VAL A 227 -21.36 -7.90 8.44
CA VAL A 227 -22.18 -8.97 9.03
C VAL A 227 -23.61 -8.49 9.20
N GLY A 228 -24.59 -9.24 8.69
CA GLY A 228 -25.99 -8.87 8.71
C GLY A 228 -26.45 -8.05 7.49
N LEU A 229 -25.54 -7.59 6.63
CA LEU A 229 -25.91 -6.89 5.39
C LEU A 229 -26.20 -7.86 4.24
N ARG A 230 -27.12 -7.45 3.36
CA ARG A 230 -27.30 -8.16 2.09
C ARG A 230 -26.08 -7.94 1.22
N LYS A 231 -25.65 -9.00 0.55
CA LYS A 231 -24.47 -8.96 -0.32
C LYS A 231 -24.59 -7.92 -1.45
N CYS A 232 -25.77 -7.73 -2.02
CA CYS A 232 -26.02 -6.71 -3.04
C CYS A 232 -25.78 -5.29 -2.53
N ASP A 233 -26.12 -5.00 -1.26
CA ASP A 233 -25.94 -3.69 -0.67
C ASP A 233 -24.46 -3.47 -0.28
N ALA A 234 -23.82 -4.50 0.25
CA ALA A 234 -22.42 -4.49 0.66
C ALA A 234 -21.41 -4.32 -0.49
N LEU A 235 -21.75 -4.82 -1.68
CA LEU A 235 -20.87 -4.85 -2.85
C LEU A 235 -21.29 -3.87 -3.94
N ARG A 236 -22.24 -2.98 -3.64
CA ARG A 236 -22.75 -2.01 -4.59
C ARG A 236 -21.64 -1.03 -5.00
N PRO A 237 -21.36 -0.89 -6.31
CA PRO A 237 -20.54 0.21 -6.81
C PRO A 237 -21.19 1.56 -6.48
N SER A 238 -20.40 2.53 -6.03
CA SER A 238 -20.89 3.90 -5.85
C SER A 238 -21.14 4.59 -7.17
N ALA A 239 -22.16 5.46 -7.18
CA ALA A 239 -22.25 6.52 -8.18
C ALA A 239 -21.12 7.55 -7.97
N ASP A 240 -20.78 8.30 -9.01
CA ASP A 240 -19.58 9.16 -9.02
C ASP A 240 -19.58 10.24 -7.92
N ASP A 241 -20.75 10.76 -7.55
CA ASP A 241 -20.87 11.84 -6.55
C ASP A 241 -21.04 11.35 -5.11
N GLU A 242 -21.42 10.09 -4.89
CA GLU A 242 -21.66 9.53 -3.54
C GLU A 242 -20.40 9.55 -2.67
N ALA A 243 -19.23 9.42 -3.30
CA ALA A 243 -17.94 9.43 -2.62
C ALA A 243 -17.63 10.77 -1.95
N GLN A 244 -18.21 11.90 -2.41
CA GLN A 244 -17.92 13.21 -1.83
C GLN A 244 -18.39 13.33 -0.38
N THR A 245 -19.51 12.68 -0.03
CA THR A 245 -20.09 12.71 1.32
C THR A 245 -19.86 11.41 2.10
N SER A 246 -19.88 10.28 1.39
CA SER A 246 -19.87 8.94 1.98
C SER A 246 -18.60 8.14 1.63
N GLY A 247 -17.59 8.82 1.06
CA GLY A 247 -16.31 8.23 0.73
C GLY A 247 -15.41 7.99 1.93
N TYR A 248 -14.18 7.62 1.63
CA TYR A 248 -13.16 7.37 2.63
C TYR A 248 -12.64 8.68 3.22
N ASP A 249 -12.41 8.71 4.53
CA ASP A 249 -11.69 9.79 5.21
C ASP A 249 -10.23 9.85 4.76
N LYS A 250 -9.64 8.66 4.58
CA LYS A 250 -8.22 8.48 4.32
C LYS A 250 -8.00 7.45 3.21
N VAL A 251 -7.12 7.76 2.27
CA VAL A 251 -6.75 6.84 1.18
C VAL A 251 -5.24 6.72 1.09
N LEU A 252 -4.73 5.49 1.08
CA LEU A 252 -3.34 5.17 0.77
C LEU A 252 -3.26 4.56 -0.64
N VAL A 253 -2.40 5.14 -1.48
CA VAL A 253 -2.03 4.63 -2.79
C VAL A 253 -0.52 4.36 -2.77
N ASP A 254 -0.13 3.19 -2.27
CA ASP A 254 1.25 2.68 -2.37
C ASP A 254 1.42 1.95 -3.71
N ALA A 255 1.74 2.71 -4.75
CA ALA A 255 1.58 2.26 -6.13
C ALA A 255 2.67 1.26 -6.56
N GLU A 256 2.28 0.33 -7.44
CA GLU A 256 3.24 -0.51 -8.18
C GLU A 256 4.19 0.39 -8.98
N CYS A 257 5.49 0.07 -8.93
CA CYS A 257 6.54 0.87 -9.54
C CYS A 257 7.71 -0.03 -10.02
N THR A 258 8.78 0.57 -10.51
CA THR A 258 10.02 -0.14 -10.90
C THR A 258 10.80 -0.72 -9.71
N HIS A 259 10.53 -0.25 -8.48
CA HIS A 259 11.22 -0.64 -7.25
C HIS A 259 12.73 -0.33 -7.21
N ASP A 260 13.19 0.64 -8.00
CA ASP A 260 14.58 1.08 -8.08
C ASP A 260 15.09 1.72 -6.79
N GLY A 261 14.22 2.15 -5.86
CA GLY A 261 14.61 2.58 -4.52
C GLY A 261 14.89 1.42 -3.55
N SER A 262 14.46 0.20 -3.87
CA SER A 262 14.69 -0.96 -3.02
C SER A 262 16.00 -1.64 -3.41
N ILE A 263 17.06 -1.39 -2.64
CA ILE A 263 18.38 -2.01 -2.89
C ILE A 263 18.28 -3.53 -2.89
N LYS A 264 17.47 -4.10 -1.99
CA LYS A 264 17.23 -5.54 -1.97
C LYS A 264 16.48 -6.06 -3.20
N HIS A 265 15.69 -5.23 -3.87
CA HIS A 265 15.11 -5.61 -5.17
C HIS A 265 16.15 -5.52 -6.27
N ILE A 266 16.99 -4.48 -6.27
CA ILE A 266 18.07 -4.35 -7.26
C ILE A 266 19.08 -5.50 -7.15
N GLN A 267 19.51 -5.86 -5.94
CA GLN A 267 20.42 -6.99 -5.70
C GLN A 267 19.87 -8.34 -6.16
N LYS A 268 18.54 -8.53 -6.23
CA LYS A 268 17.97 -9.78 -6.79
C LYS A 268 18.34 -9.98 -8.25
N PHE A 269 18.62 -8.91 -8.99
CA PHE A 269 19.01 -8.99 -10.40
C PHE A 269 20.43 -9.51 -10.62
N GLU A 270 21.30 -9.47 -9.59
CA GLU A 270 22.58 -10.20 -9.64
C GLU A 270 22.35 -11.70 -9.87
N PHE A 271 21.27 -12.24 -9.30
CA PHE A 271 20.87 -13.65 -9.43
C PHE A 271 19.92 -13.90 -10.60
N TRP A 272 19.01 -12.97 -10.89
CA TRP A 272 17.99 -13.11 -11.94
C TRP A 272 18.48 -12.67 -13.34
N GLY A 273 19.65 -12.06 -13.40
CA GLY A 273 20.28 -11.57 -14.63
C GLY A 273 19.92 -10.12 -14.96
N TRP A 274 20.93 -9.36 -15.40
CA TRP A 274 20.83 -7.94 -15.70
C TRP A 274 19.91 -7.61 -16.89
N LYS A 275 19.71 -8.53 -17.83
CA LYS A 275 18.66 -8.38 -18.87
C LYS A 275 17.26 -8.22 -18.28
N THR A 276 17.00 -8.86 -17.14
CA THR A 276 15.73 -8.74 -16.42
C THR A 276 15.62 -7.39 -15.72
N LEU A 277 16.75 -6.79 -15.30
CA LEU A 277 16.79 -5.42 -14.79
C LEU A 277 16.43 -4.44 -15.90
N ASP A 278 17.03 -4.59 -17.08
CA ASP A 278 16.73 -3.73 -18.24
C ASP A 278 15.23 -3.72 -18.53
N GLN A 279 14.63 -4.91 -18.65
CA GLN A 279 13.19 -5.07 -18.91
C GLN A 279 12.26 -4.54 -17.80
N ARG A 280 12.73 -4.49 -16.54
CA ARG A 280 11.87 -4.16 -15.40
C ARG A 280 12.03 -2.73 -14.90
N VAL A 281 13.19 -2.13 -15.14
CA VAL A 281 13.61 -0.84 -14.59
C VAL A 281 13.93 0.17 -15.68
N LEU A 282 14.58 -0.25 -16.77
CA LEU A 282 15.10 0.65 -17.82
C LEU A 282 14.22 0.70 -19.07
N ASP A 283 13.24 -0.21 -19.20
CA ASP A 283 12.35 -0.28 -20.34
C ASP A 283 11.39 0.94 -20.38
N ALA A 284 11.46 1.70 -21.46
CA ALA A 284 10.69 2.94 -21.62
C ALA A 284 9.18 2.67 -21.74
N GLU A 285 8.77 1.67 -22.52
CA GLU A 285 7.34 1.31 -22.67
C GLU A 285 6.74 0.92 -21.32
N ARG A 286 7.45 0.10 -20.53
CA ARG A 286 7.04 -0.27 -19.18
C ARG A 286 6.99 0.95 -18.25
N THR A 287 7.93 1.88 -18.36
CA THR A 287 7.93 3.10 -17.54
C THR A 287 6.71 3.96 -17.84
N ASP A 288 6.34 4.10 -19.11
CA ASP A 288 5.12 4.80 -19.53
C ASP A 288 3.85 4.07 -19.07
N ASP A 289 3.80 2.74 -19.20
CA ASP A 289 2.69 1.92 -18.67
C ASP A 289 2.54 2.08 -17.16
N LEU A 290 3.65 2.08 -16.41
CA LEU A 290 3.65 2.30 -14.97
C LEU A 290 3.20 3.72 -14.62
N HIS A 291 3.67 4.73 -15.35
CA HIS A 291 3.24 6.12 -15.16
C HIS A 291 1.71 6.26 -15.36
N HIS A 292 1.16 5.66 -16.43
CA HIS A 292 -0.28 5.64 -16.68
C HIS A 292 -1.05 4.85 -15.62
N LEU A 293 -0.55 3.70 -15.18
CA LEU A 293 -1.14 2.91 -14.11
C LEU A 293 -1.18 3.70 -12.80
N GLN A 294 -0.07 4.33 -12.42
CA GLN A 294 0.07 5.13 -11.20
C GLN A 294 -0.87 6.33 -11.23
N LEU A 295 -0.98 7.05 -12.35
CA LEU A 295 -1.93 8.14 -12.50
C LEU A 295 -3.38 7.67 -12.34
N ARG A 296 -3.74 6.51 -12.92
CA ARG A 296 -5.08 5.92 -12.79
C ARG A 296 -5.38 5.48 -11.36
N LEU A 297 -4.41 4.87 -10.66
CA LEU A 297 -4.54 4.49 -9.26
C LEU A 297 -4.74 5.72 -8.36
N LEU A 298 -3.90 6.75 -8.53
CA LEU A 298 -4.00 8.01 -7.78
C LEU A 298 -5.34 8.70 -8.05
N THR A 299 -5.76 8.77 -9.31
CA THR A 299 -7.04 9.34 -9.72
C THR A 299 -8.22 8.60 -9.08
N ASN A 300 -8.23 7.26 -9.13
CA ASN A 300 -9.33 6.49 -8.54
C ASN A 300 -9.33 6.57 -7.00
N GLY A 301 -8.15 6.53 -6.37
CA GLY A 301 -8.03 6.77 -4.93
C GLY A 301 -8.62 8.12 -4.52
N PHE A 302 -8.31 9.18 -5.27
CA PHE A 302 -8.83 10.52 -5.02
C PHE A 302 -10.34 10.66 -5.31
N LYS A 303 -10.85 9.93 -6.30
CA LYS A 303 -12.28 9.82 -6.57
C LYS A 303 -13.04 9.27 -5.34
N LEU A 304 -12.52 8.22 -4.73
CA LEU A 304 -13.13 7.54 -3.57
C LEU A 304 -12.95 8.29 -2.24
N LEU A 305 -12.10 9.32 -2.22
CA LEU A 305 -11.89 10.17 -1.06
C LEU A 305 -13.07 11.13 -0.88
N LYS A 306 -13.54 11.29 0.35
CA LYS A 306 -14.57 12.28 0.69
C LYS A 306 -14.00 13.70 0.67
N THR A 307 -14.86 14.70 0.54
CA THR A 307 -14.46 16.10 0.66
C THR A 307 -13.91 16.37 2.08
N GLY A 308 -12.77 17.06 2.15
CA GLY A 308 -11.99 17.26 3.38
C GLY A 308 -11.14 16.06 3.80
N GLY A 309 -11.27 14.91 3.15
CA GLY A 309 -10.42 13.75 3.37
C GLY A 309 -9.00 13.96 2.83
N SER A 310 -8.06 13.11 3.27
CA SER A 310 -6.67 13.15 2.80
C SER A 310 -6.21 11.85 2.14
N LEU A 311 -5.40 11.96 1.09
CA LEU A 311 -4.78 10.84 0.39
C LEU A 311 -3.26 10.92 0.48
N VAL A 312 -2.60 9.78 0.68
CA VAL A 312 -1.15 9.65 0.51
C VAL A 312 -0.86 8.78 -0.70
N TYR A 313 -0.06 9.32 -1.61
CA TYR A 313 0.57 8.60 -2.71
C TYR A 313 2.01 8.28 -2.33
N SER A 314 2.43 7.03 -2.50
CA SER A 314 3.82 6.63 -2.32
C SER A 314 4.29 5.64 -3.37
N THR A 315 5.60 5.65 -3.63
CA THR A 315 6.29 4.63 -4.41
C THR A 315 7.62 4.30 -3.75
N CYS A 316 8.17 3.10 -4.00
CA CYS A 316 9.56 2.78 -3.68
C CYS A 316 10.49 2.94 -4.90
N SER A 317 10.15 3.88 -5.78
CA SER A 317 10.94 4.27 -6.94
C SER A 317 11.67 5.59 -6.67
N LEU A 318 12.86 5.73 -7.25
CA LEU A 318 13.61 6.99 -7.21
C LEU A 318 13.39 7.81 -8.47
N THR A 319 12.92 7.19 -9.56
CA THR A 319 12.63 7.81 -10.85
C THR A 319 11.65 8.98 -10.72
N VAL A 320 12.00 10.14 -11.29
CA VAL A 320 11.13 11.34 -11.29
C VAL A 320 9.83 11.09 -12.09
N ALA A 321 9.92 10.33 -13.18
CA ALA A 321 8.77 9.98 -14.04
C ALA A 321 7.63 9.27 -13.29
N GLN A 322 7.96 8.48 -12.26
CA GLN A 322 6.99 7.75 -11.44
C GLN A 322 6.59 8.52 -10.17
N ASN A 323 7.19 9.68 -9.92
CA ASN A 323 7.00 10.46 -8.70
C ASN A 323 6.46 11.84 -9.04
N GLU A 324 7.34 12.83 -9.21
CA GLU A 324 6.93 14.22 -9.43
C GLU A 324 6.14 14.40 -10.73
N ASN A 325 6.45 13.65 -11.80
CA ASN A 325 5.67 13.75 -13.04
C ASN A 325 4.22 13.25 -12.84
N VAL A 326 4.02 12.18 -12.06
CA VAL A 326 2.67 11.68 -11.72
C VAL A 326 1.93 12.72 -10.89
N VAL A 327 2.57 13.27 -9.86
CA VAL A 327 2.00 14.31 -8.99
C VAL A 327 1.62 15.55 -9.79
N GLN A 328 2.51 16.03 -10.66
CA GLN A 328 2.28 17.22 -11.49
C GLN A 328 1.11 16.99 -12.45
N GLN A 329 1.10 15.87 -13.17
CA GLN A 329 0.02 15.57 -14.11
C GLN A 329 -1.33 15.37 -13.41
N PHE A 330 -1.32 14.76 -12.22
CA PHE A 330 -2.51 14.62 -11.39
C PHE A 330 -3.07 15.98 -10.96
N LEU A 331 -2.24 16.87 -10.41
CA LEU A 331 -2.65 18.21 -9.97
C LEU A 331 -3.17 19.07 -11.13
N CYS A 332 -2.57 18.98 -12.32
CA CYS A 332 -3.06 19.68 -13.51
C CYS A 332 -4.47 19.26 -13.95
N LYS A 333 -4.92 18.05 -13.59
CA LYS A 333 -6.22 17.50 -14.00
C LYS A 333 -7.29 17.55 -12.89
N HIS A 334 -6.90 17.80 -11.64
CA HIS A 334 -7.79 17.73 -10.48
C HIS A 334 -7.71 19.02 -9.68
N SER A 335 -8.52 20.02 -10.04
CA SER A 335 -8.54 21.32 -9.37
C SER A 335 -8.90 21.24 -7.88
N SER A 336 -9.67 20.22 -7.48
CA SER A 336 -10.03 19.98 -6.07
C SER A 336 -8.95 19.29 -5.26
N ALA A 337 -7.82 18.92 -5.87
CA ALA A 337 -6.69 18.34 -5.15
C ALA A 337 -5.71 19.43 -4.72
N GLU A 338 -5.43 19.50 -3.42
CA GLU A 338 -4.38 20.37 -2.88
C GLU A 338 -3.26 19.55 -2.25
N LEU A 339 -2.02 19.78 -2.69
CA LEU A 339 -0.83 19.18 -2.09
C LEU A 339 -0.56 19.77 -0.70
N GLN A 340 -0.46 18.90 0.31
CA GLN A 340 -0.30 19.24 1.72
C GLN A 340 1.12 19.03 2.21
N LYS A 341 1.54 19.90 3.13
CA LYS A 341 2.73 19.64 3.94
C LYS A 341 2.44 18.48 4.90
N ILE A 342 3.43 17.63 5.14
CA ILE A 342 3.37 16.58 6.15
C ILE A 342 4.10 17.11 7.39
N ASP A 343 3.36 17.63 8.37
CA ASP A 343 3.96 18.33 9.52
C ASP A 343 4.87 17.42 10.36
N SER A 344 4.53 16.14 10.49
CA SER A 344 5.36 15.15 11.17
C SER A 344 6.74 14.97 10.52
N ALA A 345 6.87 15.29 9.22
CA ALA A 345 8.11 15.15 8.47
C ALA A 345 9.18 16.20 8.82
N ASP A 346 8.83 17.26 9.55
CA ASP A 346 9.81 18.26 10.01
C ASP A 346 10.93 17.64 10.88
N SER A 347 10.65 16.48 11.48
CA SER A 347 11.59 15.70 12.31
C SER A 347 12.13 14.43 11.63
N TRP A 348 11.69 14.13 10.40
CA TRP A 348 12.09 12.93 9.71
C TRP A 348 13.39 13.17 8.92
N PRO A 349 14.31 12.19 8.88
CA PRO A 349 15.56 12.31 8.13
C PRO A 349 15.30 12.10 6.64
N CYS A 350 14.50 12.97 6.02
CA CYS A 350 14.11 12.90 4.61
C CYS A 350 14.45 14.22 3.90
N ARG A 351 14.46 14.19 2.57
CA ARG A 351 14.70 15.37 1.74
C ARG A 351 13.43 15.78 1.01
N SER A 352 13.32 17.04 0.63
CA SER A 352 12.23 17.47 -0.26
C SER A 352 12.44 16.93 -1.68
N GLY A 353 11.34 16.59 -2.36
CA GLY A 353 11.36 16.34 -3.80
C GLY A 353 11.44 17.64 -4.61
N SER A 354 11.46 17.54 -5.94
CA SER A 354 11.53 18.73 -6.81
C SER A 354 10.23 19.55 -6.79
N ILE A 355 9.10 18.93 -6.42
CA ILE A 355 7.85 19.61 -6.11
C ILE A 355 7.80 19.88 -4.60
N PHE A 356 7.63 21.15 -4.23
CA PHE A 356 7.49 21.58 -2.83
C PHE A 356 6.37 20.78 -2.11
N LYS A 357 6.59 20.41 -0.84
CA LYS A 357 5.73 19.52 -0.01
C LYS A 357 5.79 18.02 -0.33
N THR A 358 6.52 17.60 -1.36
CA THR A 358 6.82 16.16 -1.56
C THR A 358 8.07 15.75 -0.81
N LEU A 359 8.14 14.50 -0.37
CA LEU A 359 9.24 13.95 0.42
C LEU A 359 9.91 12.78 -0.30
N ARG A 360 11.23 12.67 -0.13
CA ARG A 360 12.06 11.57 -0.60
C ARG A 360 12.90 11.02 0.55
N PHE A 361 12.95 9.70 0.62
CA PHE A 361 13.81 8.93 1.49
C PHE A 361 14.84 8.24 0.62
N ASP A 362 16.07 8.10 1.13
CA ASP A 362 17.16 7.41 0.46
C ASP A 362 18.19 6.90 1.49
N PRO A 363 19.00 5.89 1.15
CA PRO A 363 20.02 5.33 2.04
C PRO A 363 20.94 6.36 2.69
N ALA A 364 21.34 7.39 1.94
CA ALA A 364 22.29 8.39 2.41
C ALA A 364 21.66 9.35 3.44
N THR A 365 20.39 9.70 3.25
CA THR A 365 19.69 10.69 4.07
C THR A 365 18.97 10.05 5.25
N SER A 366 18.22 8.98 5.01
CA SER A 366 17.31 8.38 6.00
C SER A 366 17.81 7.07 6.61
N GLN A 367 18.90 6.49 6.09
CA GLN A 367 19.31 5.11 6.37
C GLN A 367 18.18 4.09 6.10
N THR A 368 17.31 4.38 5.13
CA THR A 368 16.23 3.47 4.71
C THR A 368 16.37 3.11 3.24
N SER A 369 15.50 2.21 2.76
CA SER A 369 15.28 2.10 1.32
C SER A 369 14.72 3.41 0.73
N GLY A 370 14.84 3.56 -0.59
CA GLY A 370 14.26 4.66 -1.33
C GLY A 370 12.74 4.67 -1.25
N LEU A 371 12.15 5.84 -0.98
CA LEU A 371 10.70 6.04 -0.98
C LEU A 371 10.34 7.48 -1.35
N PHE A 372 9.27 7.65 -2.11
CA PHE A 372 8.64 8.94 -2.37
C PHE A 372 7.28 9.02 -1.67
N VAL A 373 6.92 10.19 -1.14
CA VAL A 373 5.64 10.44 -0.47
C VAL A 373 5.06 11.80 -0.88
N ALA A 374 3.80 11.81 -1.29
CA ALA A 374 3.01 13.02 -1.54
C ALA A 374 1.64 12.91 -0.85
N LYS A 375 1.24 13.94 -0.10
CA LYS A 375 -0.05 14.02 0.61
C LYS A 375 -0.96 15.04 -0.05
N PHE A 376 -2.21 14.69 -0.26
CA PHE A 376 -3.24 15.54 -0.85
C PHE A 376 -4.44 15.66 0.08
N THR A 377 -5.14 16.78 0.02
CA THR A 377 -6.49 16.96 0.58
C THR A 377 -7.47 17.23 -0.57
N LYS A 378 -8.69 16.70 -0.46
CA LYS A 378 -9.79 17.01 -1.39
C LYS A 378 -10.57 18.23 -0.90
N LEU A 379 -10.47 19.32 -1.63
CA LEU A 379 -11.16 20.57 -1.35
C LEU A 379 -12.63 20.51 -1.76
N GLN A 380 -13.45 21.31 -1.10
CA GLN A 380 -14.77 21.67 -1.58
C GLN A 380 -14.60 22.78 -2.63
N ILE A 381 -15.04 22.54 -3.86
CA ILE A 381 -15.01 23.53 -4.97
C ILE A 381 -16.42 23.99 -5.28
#